data_AF-A0A7C4L1G9-F1
#
_entry.id   AF-A0A7C4L1G9-F1
#
_cell.length_a   1.000
_cell.length_b   1.000
_cell.length_c   1.000
_cell.angle_alpha   90.00
_cell.angle_beta   90.00
_cell.angle_gamma   90.00
#
_symmetry.space_group_name_H-M   'P 1'
#
loop_
_entity.id
_entity.type
_entity.pdbx_description
1 polymer ?
#
loop_
_entity_poly.entity_id
_entity_poly.type
_entity_poly.pdbx_seq_one_letter_code
_entity_poly.pdbx_strand_id
1 'polypeptide(L)'
;MTLTLYFDGLFMGIPKKNCPAHGAGFMCYGWIAWRGNRIIARGHGGYLRGRDASSNIAEYLALIEGLEALRDMGVEGETLHIIGDAKSVIEQMEGVASVHSDQIRPLHEKAQRIAASFSNLKWRWIPRKHNREADALTRRALRQIRSNPGSYSAALEAINPALPGSRPTRKFWPVLDLRIYC
;
A
#
# COMPACT_ATOMS: atom_id res chain seq x y z
N MET A 1 17.60 7.84 -17.22
CA MET A 1 17.66 8.89 -16.18
C MET A 1 17.39 8.21 -14.84
N THR A 2 17.49 8.91 -13.71
CA THR A 2 17.22 8.30 -12.39
C THR A 2 15.76 8.53 -12.01
N LEU A 3 15.05 7.44 -11.75
CA LEU A 3 13.70 7.44 -11.20
C LEU A 3 13.75 7.27 -9.69
N THR A 4 12.83 7.92 -8.99
CA THR A 4 12.65 7.76 -7.56
C THR A 4 11.18 7.53 -7.24
N LEU A 5 10.87 6.39 -6.64
CA LEU A 5 9.54 6.05 -6.12
C LEU A 5 9.55 6.20 -4.60
N TYR A 6 8.71 7.07 -4.07
CA TYR A 6 8.39 7.11 -2.64
C TYR A 6 7.07 6.39 -2.39
N PHE A 7 6.97 5.65 -1.27
CA PHE A 7 5.74 4.99 -0.85
C PHE A 7 5.53 5.10 0.67
N ASP A 8 4.28 5.05 1.14
CA ASP A 8 3.90 4.95 2.56
C ASP A 8 2.54 4.24 2.68
N GLY A 9 2.32 3.59 3.81
CA GLY A 9 1.09 2.90 4.17
C GLY A 9 0.46 3.45 5.44
N LEU A 10 -0.86 3.48 5.49
CA LEU A 10 -1.61 3.87 6.68
C LEU A 10 -2.67 2.84 7.01
N PHE A 11 -2.66 2.35 8.25
CA PHE A 11 -3.72 1.49 8.77
C PHE A 11 -4.65 2.25 9.71
N MET A 12 -5.95 2.08 9.52
CA MET A 12 -7.00 2.62 10.38
C MET A 12 -7.97 1.50 10.76
N GLY A 13 -7.90 1.08 12.02
CA GLY A 13 -8.75 0.02 12.56
C GLY A 13 -10.23 0.42 12.64
N ILE A 14 -11.11 -0.55 12.43
CA ILE A 14 -12.54 -0.39 12.65
C ILE A 14 -12.88 -0.71 14.11
N PRO A 15 -13.70 0.13 14.79
CA PRO A 15 -14.14 -0.17 16.15
C PRO A 15 -14.89 -1.49 16.24
N LYS A 16 -14.72 -2.23 17.35
CA LYS A 16 -15.36 -3.54 17.57
C LYS A 16 -16.88 -3.53 17.42
N LYS A 17 -17.53 -2.40 17.75
CA LYS A 17 -18.99 -2.21 17.59
C LYS A 17 -19.44 -2.28 16.12
N ASN A 18 -18.55 -1.98 15.19
CA ASN A 18 -18.81 -1.99 13.75
C ASN A 18 -18.32 -3.29 13.09
N CYS A 19 -17.28 -3.93 13.63
CA CYS A 19 -16.83 -5.26 13.22
C CYS A 19 -16.18 -5.99 14.40
N PRO A 20 -16.73 -7.12 14.87
CA PRO A 20 -16.22 -7.81 16.06
C PRO A 20 -14.87 -8.52 15.85
N ALA A 21 -14.42 -8.69 14.59
CA ALA A 21 -13.12 -9.29 14.32
C ALA A 21 -11.95 -8.39 14.73
N HIS A 22 -10.93 -9.03 15.31
CA HIS A 22 -9.66 -8.40 15.56
C HIS A 22 -8.92 -8.07 14.26
N GLY A 23 -8.39 -6.84 14.18
CA GLY A 23 -7.63 -6.37 13.04
C GLY A 23 -8.47 -6.14 11.78
N ALA A 24 -9.77 -5.85 11.91
CA ALA A 24 -10.54 -5.27 10.82
C ALA A 24 -10.13 -3.80 10.61
N GLY A 25 -9.99 -3.36 9.37
CA GLY A 25 -9.70 -1.95 9.11
C GLY A 25 -9.31 -1.62 7.68
N PHE A 26 -9.16 -0.32 7.46
CA PHE A 26 -8.73 0.26 6.20
C PHE A 26 -7.21 0.30 6.14
N MET A 27 -6.66 -0.08 5.00
CA MET A 27 -5.24 -0.01 4.65
C MET A 27 -5.13 0.94 3.47
N CYS A 28 -4.84 2.19 3.77
CA CYS A 28 -4.62 3.24 2.79
C CYS A 28 -3.18 3.21 2.31
N TYR A 29 -2.96 3.52 1.04
CA TYR A 29 -1.63 3.59 0.45
C TYR A 29 -1.44 4.92 -0.27
N GLY A 30 -0.19 5.33 -0.41
CA GLY A 30 0.21 6.51 -1.17
C GLY A 30 1.59 6.29 -1.77
N TRP A 31 1.76 6.72 -3.03
CA TRP A 31 3.04 6.64 -3.73
C TRP A 31 3.22 7.82 -4.69
N ILE A 32 4.48 8.20 -4.92
CA ILE A 32 4.84 9.29 -5.82
C ILE A 32 6.16 8.99 -6.53
N ALA A 33 6.16 9.16 -7.85
CA ALA A 33 7.28 8.88 -8.73
C ALA A 33 7.86 10.17 -9.32
N TRP A 34 9.17 10.31 -9.20
CA TRP A 34 9.95 11.42 -9.72
C TRP A 34 10.91 10.92 -10.82
N ARG A 35 11.13 11.76 -11.83
CA ARG A 35 12.26 11.66 -12.76
C ARG A 35 13.04 12.95 -12.68
N GLY A 36 14.23 12.91 -12.07
CA GLY A 36 14.95 14.12 -11.68
C GLY A 36 14.10 15.00 -10.77
N ASN A 37 13.84 16.25 -11.17
CA ASN A 37 13.08 17.23 -10.39
C ASN A 37 11.60 17.33 -10.77
N ARG A 38 11.09 16.41 -11.61
CA ARG A 38 9.69 16.41 -12.06
C ARG A 38 8.96 15.19 -11.54
N ILE A 39 7.76 15.41 -10.99
CA ILE A 39 6.81 14.35 -10.70
C ILE A 39 6.27 13.83 -12.03
N ILE A 40 6.41 12.53 -12.28
CA ILE A 40 5.93 11.86 -13.50
C ILE A 40 4.66 11.05 -13.24
N ALA A 41 4.43 10.62 -12.00
CA ALA A 41 3.20 9.95 -11.60
C ALA A 41 3.03 9.99 -10.08
N ARG A 42 1.79 9.82 -9.63
CA ARG A 42 1.45 9.61 -8.22
C ARG A 42 0.14 8.87 -8.10
N GLY A 43 -0.07 8.21 -6.98
CA GLY A 43 -1.33 7.55 -6.70
C GLY A 43 -1.59 7.37 -5.22
N HIS A 44 -2.86 7.20 -4.90
CA HIS A 44 -3.30 6.90 -3.54
C HIS A 44 -4.64 6.20 -3.57
N GLY A 45 -4.88 5.38 -2.56
CA GLY A 45 -6.08 4.57 -2.50
C GLY A 45 -6.15 3.80 -1.20
N GLY A 46 -7.00 2.77 -1.16
CA GLY A 46 -7.07 1.92 -0.01
C GLY A 46 -7.91 0.68 -0.23
N TYR A 47 -7.65 -0.28 0.65
CA TYR A 47 -8.40 -1.52 0.76
C TYR A 47 -9.02 -1.62 2.14
N LEU A 48 -10.20 -2.22 2.21
CA LEU A 48 -10.80 -2.68 3.45
C LEU A 48 -10.58 -4.17 3.62
N ARG A 49 -10.37 -4.61 4.86
CA ARG A 49 -10.23 -6.02 5.19
C ARG A 49 -10.85 -6.32 6.55
N GLY A 50 -11.59 -7.43 6.62
CA GLY A 50 -12.40 -7.80 7.78
C GLY A 50 -11.63 -8.39 8.96
N ARG A 51 -10.36 -8.76 8.77
CA ARG A 51 -9.46 -9.28 9.81
C ARG A 51 -8.01 -9.28 9.35
N ASP A 52 -7.08 -9.33 10.30
CA ASP A 52 -5.64 -9.44 10.04
C ASP A 52 -5.09 -8.31 9.14
N ALA A 53 -5.75 -7.13 9.11
CA ALA A 53 -5.23 -5.91 8.50
C ALA A 53 -4.15 -5.28 9.40
N SER A 54 -3.17 -4.62 8.81
CA SER A 54 -2.06 -4.01 9.55
C SER A 54 -1.39 -2.89 8.75
N SER A 55 -0.57 -2.07 9.40
CA SER A 55 0.22 -1.06 8.69
C SER A 55 1.22 -1.72 7.73
N ASN A 56 1.90 -2.80 8.14
CA ASN A 56 2.87 -3.47 7.27
C ASN A 56 2.23 -4.00 5.97
N ILE A 57 0.97 -4.45 6.02
CA ILE A 57 0.22 -4.78 4.80
C ILE A 57 -0.02 -3.52 3.95
N ALA A 58 -0.41 -2.40 4.56
CA ALA A 58 -0.61 -1.13 3.86
C ALA A 58 0.67 -0.63 3.16
N GLU A 59 1.83 -0.78 3.81
CA GLU A 59 3.14 -0.43 3.23
C GLU A 59 3.46 -1.28 1.99
N TYR A 60 3.25 -2.60 2.07
CA TYR A 60 3.43 -3.47 0.91
C TYR A 60 2.46 -3.15 -0.23
N LEU A 61 1.20 -2.84 0.09
CA LEU A 61 0.23 -2.40 -0.91
C LEU A 61 0.72 -1.11 -1.60
N ALA A 62 1.23 -0.13 -0.85
CA ALA A 62 1.77 1.10 -1.42
C ALA A 62 2.96 0.85 -2.36
N LEU A 63 3.89 -0.01 -1.95
CA LEU A 63 5.02 -0.41 -2.77
C LEU A 63 4.57 -1.09 -4.07
N ILE A 64 3.66 -2.06 -3.97
CA ILE A 64 3.14 -2.82 -5.12
C ILE A 64 2.44 -1.89 -6.11
N GLU A 65 1.53 -1.04 -5.64
CA GLU A 65 0.79 -0.10 -6.50
C GLU A 65 1.73 0.86 -7.23
N GLY A 66 2.76 1.38 -6.55
CA GLY A 66 3.76 2.25 -7.16
C GLY A 66 4.64 1.53 -8.19
N LEU A 67 5.08 0.31 -7.90
CA LEU A 67 5.86 -0.53 -8.82
C LEU A 67 5.05 -0.92 -10.06
N GLU A 68 3.80 -1.33 -9.89
CA GLU A 68 2.89 -1.64 -11.00
C GLU A 68 2.67 -0.40 -11.87
N ALA A 69 2.42 0.77 -11.27
CA ALA A 69 2.23 1.99 -12.03
C ALA A 69 3.48 2.38 -12.86
N LEU A 70 4.68 2.20 -12.33
CA LEU A 70 5.92 2.41 -13.10
C LEU A 70 6.08 1.38 -14.22
N ARG A 71 5.76 0.11 -13.97
CA ARG A 71 5.76 -0.93 -15.01
C ARG A 71 4.78 -0.59 -16.13
N ASP A 72 3.57 -0.14 -15.78
CA ASP A 72 2.55 0.29 -16.75
C ASP A 72 3.01 1.49 -17.59
N MET A 73 3.97 2.29 -17.10
CA MET A 73 4.60 3.39 -17.84
C MET A 73 5.73 2.95 -18.77
N GLY A 74 6.15 1.68 -18.76
CA GLY A 74 7.22 1.18 -19.62
C GLY A 74 8.62 1.70 -19.25
N VAL A 75 8.86 2.01 -17.97
CA VAL A 75 10.13 2.60 -17.50
C VAL A 75 11.07 1.61 -16.82
N GLU A 76 10.84 0.31 -16.98
CA GLU A 76 11.59 -0.77 -16.34
C GLU A 76 13.07 -0.82 -16.76
N GLY A 77 13.42 -0.20 -17.89
CA GLY A 77 14.80 -0.08 -18.36
C GLY A 77 15.63 0.99 -17.64
N GLU A 78 15.02 1.85 -16.82
CA GLU A 78 15.70 2.94 -16.10
C GLU A 78 16.16 2.54 -14.69
N THR A 79 17.16 3.27 -14.16
CA THR A 79 17.57 3.12 -12.76
C THR A 79 16.49 3.64 -11.82
N LEU A 80 15.97 2.77 -10.96
CA LEU A 80 14.91 3.07 -10.00
C LEU A 80 15.43 3.05 -8.56
N HIS A 81 15.27 4.16 -7.84
CA HIS A 81 15.41 4.23 -6.40
C HIS A 81 14.04 4.10 -5.74
N ILE A 82 13.90 3.14 -4.84
CA ILE A 82 12.67 2.94 -4.06
C ILE A 82 12.93 3.38 -2.62
N ILE A 83 12.13 4.33 -2.16
CA ILE A 83 12.32 5.02 -0.90
C ILE A 83 11.05 4.90 -0.05
N GLY A 84 11.22 4.53 1.21
CA GLY A 84 10.13 4.46 2.18
C GLY A 84 10.65 4.54 3.62
N ASP A 85 9.75 4.79 4.57
CA ASP A 85 10.07 4.82 6.00
C ASP A 85 9.73 3.52 6.73
N ALA A 86 9.10 2.57 6.05
CA ALA A 86 8.88 1.20 6.53
C ALA A 86 10.17 0.37 6.44
N LYS A 87 11.04 0.50 7.45
CA LYS A 87 12.34 -0.20 7.51
C LYS A 87 12.21 -1.71 7.27
N SER A 88 11.21 -2.36 7.86
CA SER A 88 10.97 -3.79 7.69
C SER A 88 10.66 -4.17 6.23
N VAL A 89 9.88 -3.37 5.52
CA VAL A 89 9.58 -3.63 4.10
C VAL A 89 10.82 -3.45 3.25
N ILE A 90 11.59 -2.38 3.48
CA ILE A 90 12.86 -2.14 2.79
C ILE A 90 13.82 -3.32 2.99
N GLU A 91 14.10 -3.71 4.23
CA GLU A 91 15.04 -4.79 4.54
C GLU A 91 14.58 -6.16 4.02
N GLN A 92 13.26 -6.43 4.01
CA GLN A 92 12.70 -7.65 3.43
C GLN A 92 12.83 -7.67 1.90
N MET A 93 12.66 -6.53 1.25
CA MET A 93 12.82 -6.41 -0.19
C MET A 93 14.28 -6.44 -0.65
N GLU A 94 15.21 -5.97 0.19
CA GLU A 94 16.65 -6.14 0.01
C GLU A 94 17.15 -7.55 0.31
N GLY A 95 16.32 -8.42 0.92
CA GLY A 95 16.72 -9.77 1.33
C GLY A 95 17.55 -9.81 2.61
N VAL A 96 17.68 -8.69 3.32
CA VAL A 96 18.38 -8.58 4.61
C VAL A 96 17.55 -9.16 5.75
N ALA A 97 16.22 -8.97 5.71
CA ALA A 97 15.30 -9.46 6.72
C ALA A 97 14.39 -10.57 6.18
N SER A 98 14.10 -11.57 7.02
CA SER A 98 13.17 -12.65 6.69
C SER A 98 11.69 -12.21 6.80
N VAL A 99 10.84 -12.83 5.99
CA VAL A 99 9.38 -12.66 6.04
C VAL A 99 8.76 -13.83 6.79
N HIS A 100 8.31 -13.59 8.01
CA HIS A 100 7.69 -14.63 8.86
C HIS A 100 6.16 -14.65 8.79
N SER A 101 5.52 -13.52 8.50
CA SER A 101 4.05 -13.42 8.52
C SER A 101 3.43 -14.04 7.26
N ASP A 102 2.53 -15.00 7.45
CA ASP A 102 1.74 -15.62 6.38
C ASP A 102 0.89 -14.62 5.59
N GLN A 103 0.53 -13.47 6.18
CA GLN A 103 -0.23 -12.43 5.50
C GLN A 103 0.65 -11.52 4.64
N ILE A 104 1.94 -11.45 4.96
CA ILE A 104 2.91 -10.62 4.24
C ILE A 104 3.61 -11.40 3.14
N ARG A 105 3.88 -12.69 3.34
CA ARG A 105 4.59 -13.54 2.37
C ARG A 105 4.03 -13.42 0.94
N PRO A 106 2.71 -13.50 0.67
CA PRO A 106 2.18 -13.34 -0.69
C PRO A 106 2.39 -11.93 -1.28
N LEU A 107 2.39 -10.90 -0.43
CA LEU A 107 2.62 -9.51 -0.86
C LEU A 107 4.09 -9.28 -1.17
N HIS A 108 4.99 -9.82 -0.35
CA HIS A 108 6.43 -9.79 -0.60
C HIS A 108 6.78 -10.53 -1.89
N GLU A 109 6.25 -11.73 -2.11
CA GLU A 109 6.44 -12.49 -3.34
C GLU A 109 5.90 -11.73 -4.57
N LYS A 110 4.76 -11.04 -4.45
CA LYS A 110 4.23 -10.19 -5.51
C LYS A 110 5.17 -9.01 -5.78
N ALA A 111 5.60 -8.29 -4.74
CA ALA A 111 6.50 -7.16 -4.86
C ALA A 111 7.85 -7.57 -5.47
N GLN A 112 8.42 -8.71 -5.06
CA GLN A 112 9.65 -9.28 -5.63
C GLN A 112 9.51 -9.56 -7.12
N ARG A 113 8.42 -10.21 -7.54
CA ARG A 113 8.17 -10.49 -8.96
C ARG A 113 8.07 -9.23 -9.82
N ILE A 114 7.45 -8.17 -9.30
CA ILE A 114 7.36 -6.89 -10.04
C ILE A 114 8.72 -6.18 -10.02
N ALA A 115 9.40 -6.13 -8.87
CA ALA A 115 10.73 -5.53 -8.74
C ALA A 115 11.75 -6.18 -9.69
N ALA A 116 11.65 -7.48 -9.91
CA ALA A 116 12.53 -8.23 -10.82
C ALA A 116 12.39 -7.83 -12.30
N SER A 117 11.34 -7.10 -12.71
CA SER A 117 11.25 -6.58 -14.07
C SER A 117 12.10 -5.34 -14.30
N PHE A 118 12.54 -4.65 -13.24
CA PHE A 118 13.36 -3.44 -13.34
C PHE A 118 14.85 -3.78 -13.43
N SER A 119 15.55 -3.19 -14.40
CA SER A 119 16.94 -3.52 -14.74
C SER A 119 17.94 -3.13 -13.65
N ASN A 120 17.69 -2.03 -12.93
CA ASN A 120 18.58 -1.51 -11.90
C ASN A 120 17.77 -0.84 -10.79
N LEU A 121 17.60 -1.57 -9.69
CA LEU A 121 16.75 -1.15 -8.57
C LEU A 121 17.59 -0.99 -7.30
N LYS A 122 17.39 0.11 -6.58
CA LYS A 122 18.02 0.39 -5.28
C LYS A 122 16.98 0.69 -4.22
N TRP A 123 17.03 -0.03 -3.12
CA TRP A 123 16.17 0.23 -1.96
C TRP A 123 16.84 1.24 -1.03
N ARG A 124 16.05 2.07 -0.36
CA ARG A 124 16.56 3.02 0.63
C ARG A 124 15.51 3.31 1.69
N TRP A 125 15.85 3.00 2.93
CA TRP A 125 15.08 3.48 4.08
C TRP A 125 15.40 4.95 4.38
N ILE A 126 14.38 5.72 4.75
CA ILE A 126 14.52 7.08 5.29
C ILE A 126 13.67 7.27 6.55
N PRO A 127 14.05 8.17 7.48
CA PRO A 127 13.18 8.54 8.59
C PRO A 127 11.85 9.15 8.10
N ARG A 128 10.73 8.83 8.77
CA ARG A 128 9.36 9.30 8.42
C ARG A 128 9.25 10.80 8.14
N LYS A 129 9.98 11.63 8.89
CA LYS A 129 10.00 13.09 8.71
C LYS A 129 10.44 13.54 7.30
N HIS A 130 11.09 12.66 6.53
CA HIS A 130 11.53 12.88 5.16
C HIS A 130 10.61 12.24 4.11
N ASN A 131 9.63 11.40 4.51
CA ASN A 131 8.68 10.73 3.61
C ASN A 131 7.30 11.42 3.57
N ARG A 132 7.27 12.75 3.79
CA ARG A 132 6.03 13.49 4.06
C ARG A 132 5.03 13.48 2.91
N GLU A 133 5.51 13.45 1.67
CA GLU A 133 4.64 13.52 0.50
C GLU A 133 3.84 12.21 0.32
N ALA A 134 4.49 11.06 0.47
CA ALA A 134 3.81 9.77 0.44
C ALA A 134 2.85 9.62 1.63
N ASP A 135 3.24 10.02 2.85
CA ASP A 135 2.33 10.04 4.03
C ASP A 135 1.13 10.98 3.81
N ALA A 136 1.32 12.14 3.18
CA ALA A 136 0.21 13.03 2.89
C ALA A 136 -0.81 12.39 1.93
N LEU A 137 -0.35 11.56 1.00
CA LEU A 137 -1.21 10.82 0.07
C LEU A 137 -2.02 9.73 0.79
N THR A 138 -1.45 8.99 1.75
CA THR A 138 -2.22 8.00 2.54
C THR A 138 -3.33 8.68 3.35
N ARG A 139 -3.04 9.85 3.95
CA ARG A 139 -4.04 10.65 4.68
C ARG A 139 -5.11 11.21 3.76
N ARG A 140 -4.76 11.57 2.51
CA ARG A 140 -5.72 12.01 1.50
C ARG A 140 -6.68 10.88 1.14
N ALA A 141 -6.17 9.67 0.90
CA ALA A 141 -6.99 8.49 0.65
C ALA A 141 -7.98 8.24 1.80
N LEU A 142 -7.50 8.26 3.04
CA LEU A 142 -8.35 8.07 4.23
C LEU A 142 -9.46 9.13 4.33
N ARG A 143 -9.15 10.40 4.05
CA ARG A 143 -10.16 11.47 4.04
C ARG A 143 -11.22 11.22 2.98
N GLN A 144 -10.82 10.83 1.77
CA GLN A 144 -11.75 10.55 0.67
C GLN A 144 -12.67 9.36 0.97
N ILE A 145 -12.12 8.29 1.54
CA ILE A 145 -12.88 7.12 2.00
C ILE A 145 -13.92 7.54 3.05
N ARG A 146 -13.56 8.42 3.98
CA ARG A 146 -14.47 8.91 5.03
C ARG A 146 -15.52 9.89 4.51
N SER A 147 -15.21 10.66 3.48
CA SER A 147 -16.13 11.64 2.90
C SER A 147 -17.17 11.03 1.96
N ASN A 148 -17.13 9.71 1.72
CA ASN A 148 -18.14 8.98 0.95
C ASN A 148 -18.88 7.96 1.84
N PRO A 149 -19.95 8.38 2.54
CA PRO A 149 -20.66 7.52 3.49
C PRO A 149 -21.24 6.26 2.85
N GLY A 150 -21.70 6.33 1.60
CA GLY A 150 -22.29 5.18 0.89
C GLY A 150 -21.25 4.11 0.55
N SER A 151 -20.07 4.51 0.08
CA SER A 151 -18.96 3.55 -0.12
C SER A 151 -18.45 2.99 1.20
N TYR A 152 -18.46 3.81 2.27
CA TYR A 152 -18.05 3.36 3.60
C TYR A 152 -19.00 2.30 4.17
N SER A 153 -20.32 2.53 4.11
CA SER A 153 -21.32 1.56 4.59
C SER A 153 -21.31 0.27 3.78
N ALA A 154 -21.29 0.37 2.44
CA ALA A 154 -21.22 -0.79 1.56
C ALA A 154 -19.95 -1.62 1.81
N ALA A 155 -18.82 -0.98 2.07
CA ALA A 155 -17.58 -1.67 2.40
C ALA A 155 -17.69 -2.40 3.76
N LEU A 156 -18.28 -1.76 4.79
CA LEU A 156 -18.52 -2.40 6.08
C LEU A 156 -19.45 -3.62 5.97
N GLU A 157 -20.50 -3.53 5.17
CA GLU A 157 -21.39 -4.66 4.89
C GLU A 157 -20.63 -5.80 4.20
N ALA A 158 -19.77 -5.49 3.23
CA ALA A 158 -19.00 -6.49 2.48
C ALA A 158 -18.01 -7.29 3.33
N ILE A 159 -17.51 -6.74 4.45
CA ILE A 159 -16.62 -7.46 5.37
C ILE A 159 -17.35 -8.15 6.52
N ASN A 160 -18.64 -7.86 6.72
CA ASN A 160 -19.42 -8.53 7.72
C ASN A 160 -19.74 -9.98 7.31
N PRO A 161 -19.69 -10.92 8.25
CA PRO A 161 -20.01 -12.31 7.98
C PRO A 161 -21.47 -12.44 7.52
N ALA A 162 -21.71 -13.11 6.38
CA ALA A 162 -23.05 -13.36 5.84
C ALA A 162 -23.91 -14.25 6.76
N LEU A 163 -23.26 -15.07 7.60
CA LEU A 163 -23.91 -15.97 8.56
C LEU A 163 -23.40 -15.71 9.97
N PRO A 164 -24.28 -15.70 11.00
CA PRO A 164 -23.86 -15.66 12.40
C PRO A 164 -22.83 -16.75 12.72
N GLY A 165 -21.69 -16.36 13.30
CA GLY A 165 -20.61 -17.30 13.66
C GLY A 165 -19.55 -17.57 12.57
N SER A 166 -19.73 -17.06 11.34
CA SER A 166 -18.70 -17.17 10.30
C SER A 166 -17.54 -16.19 10.53
N ARG A 167 -16.32 -16.59 10.12
CA ARG A 167 -15.11 -15.76 10.29
C ARG A 167 -15.09 -14.62 9.26
N PRO A 168 -14.77 -13.38 9.64
CA PRO A 168 -14.66 -12.27 8.69
C PRO A 168 -13.60 -12.51 7.61
N THR A 169 -13.82 -11.93 6.43
CA THR A 169 -13.00 -12.20 5.25
C THR A 169 -11.58 -11.65 5.34
N ARG A 170 -10.61 -12.40 4.82
CA ARG A 170 -9.23 -11.96 4.58
C ARG A 170 -9.03 -11.29 3.21
N LYS A 171 -10.08 -11.27 2.37
CA LYS A 171 -10.04 -10.67 1.05
C LYS A 171 -9.77 -9.16 1.16
N PHE A 172 -8.92 -8.65 0.28
CA PHE A 172 -8.75 -7.21 0.09
C PHE A 172 -9.96 -6.68 -0.69
N TRP A 173 -10.73 -5.80 -0.08
CA TRP A 173 -11.86 -5.13 -0.72
C TRP A 173 -11.43 -3.73 -1.17
N PRO A 174 -11.29 -3.45 -2.47
CA PRO A 174 -10.87 -2.11 -2.91
C PRO A 174 -11.96 -1.09 -2.55
N VAL A 175 -11.56 0.03 -1.96
CA VAL A 175 -12.48 1.12 -1.60
C VAL A 175 -12.15 2.43 -2.32
N LEU A 176 -10.90 2.57 -2.77
CA LEU A 176 -10.42 3.71 -3.54
C LEU A 176 -9.16 3.29 -4.28
N ASP A 177 -9.05 3.67 -5.55
CA ASP A 177 -7.81 3.58 -6.32
C ASP A 177 -7.77 4.79 -7.27
N LEU A 178 -6.69 5.56 -7.19
CA LEU A 178 -6.45 6.69 -8.05
C LEU A 178 -4.98 6.69 -8.46
N ARG A 179 -4.74 6.65 -9.77
CA ARG A 179 -3.43 6.85 -10.39
C ARG A 179 -3.49 8.09 -11.29
N ILE A 180 -2.47 8.93 -11.19
CA ILE A 180 -2.31 10.14 -12.00
C ILE A 180 -0.95 10.06 -12.67
N TYR A 181 -0.93 10.08 -14.00
CA TYR A 181 0.27 10.15 -14.83
C TYR A 181 0.43 11.59 -15.35
N CYS A 182 1.64 12.16 -15.28
CA CYS A 182 1.93 13.59 -15.48
C CYS A 182 2.90 13.87 -16.63
#